data_AF-A0A093F751-F1
#
_entry.id   AF-A0A093F751-F1
#
_cell.length_a   1.000
_cell.length_b   1.000
_cell.length_c   1.000
_cell.angle_alpha   90.00
_cell.angle_beta   90.00
_cell.angle_gamma   90.00
#
_symmetry.space_group_name_H-M   'P 1'
#
loop_
_entity.id
_entity.type
_entity.pdbx_description
1 polymer ?
#
loop_
_entity_poly.entity_id
_entity_poly.type
_entity_poly.pdbx_seq_one_letter_code
_entity_poly.pdbx_strand_id
1 'polypeptide(L)'
;ESNTETSNEELKQRLQEALEEVEILKAELEASQRQLEGKDEALRILQSMAVFNKATSHTKAILQKTEEEKRTLEKEINILQWEIEFDQDRFKNIEDTWTEKYDRIYCENAALKEAVKLRTEEVKTLKAENAILNQQCLEFLAMLDVKQQKVVQENMSLNTSSITDFTGLELAVLGACTCNTSGGQPCPCAKMAAVTRKQLLHLKQEIENLKKSKDEAYIVADAFRIAFEQQLMQRKDQALRLAEVIKIKKDTKFMNWRRLKDDGHVKLQGDRNSLGQKLSSLLSSDVDCRKVEELDNPHEILRMLIDLVNDKEEALAHQRKVSYMLARAMEAKE
;
A
#
# COMPACT_ATOMS: atom_id res chain seq x y z
N GLU A 1 -112.24 -4.95 -32.45
CA GLU A 1 -112.59 -5.22 -31.04
C GLU A 1 -113.52 -6.43 -31.00
N SER A 2 -113.05 -7.57 -30.52
CA SER A 2 -113.90 -8.69 -30.12
C SER A 2 -113.28 -9.29 -28.87
N ASN A 3 -113.67 -8.71 -27.73
CA ASN A 3 -113.39 -9.20 -26.39
C ASN A 3 -114.00 -10.60 -26.25
N THR A 4 -113.16 -11.63 -26.34
CA THR A 4 -113.49 -12.94 -25.79
C THR A 4 -113.23 -12.87 -24.30
N GLU A 5 -114.32 -12.64 -23.54
CA GLU A 5 -114.37 -12.77 -22.10
C GLU A 5 -113.85 -14.15 -21.71
N THR A 6 -112.58 -14.23 -21.32
CA THR A 6 -112.05 -15.35 -20.56
C THR A 6 -113.00 -15.59 -19.39
N SER A 7 -113.56 -16.80 -19.28
CA SER A 7 -114.49 -17.10 -18.20
C SER A 7 -113.81 -16.84 -16.85
N ASN A 8 -114.55 -16.32 -15.88
CA ASN A 8 -114.02 -15.98 -14.55
C ASN A 8 -113.26 -17.17 -13.92
N GLU A 9 -113.64 -18.41 -14.25
CA GLU A 9 -112.95 -19.61 -13.78
C GLU A 9 -111.62 -19.90 -14.47
N GLU A 10 -111.47 -19.63 -15.77
CA GLU A 10 -110.16 -19.71 -16.45
C GLU A 10 -109.18 -18.66 -15.92
N LEU A 11 -109.66 -17.45 -15.59
CA LEU A 11 -108.82 -16.41 -14.98
C LEU A 11 -108.39 -16.79 -13.57
N LYS A 12 -109.27 -17.40 -12.76
CA LYS A 12 -108.92 -17.90 -11.43
C LYS A 12 -107.93 -19.07 -11.50
N GLN A 13 -108.10 -19.99 -12.44
CA GLN A 13 -107.17 -21.09 -12.64
C GLN A 13 -105.78 -20.59 -13.06
N ARG A 14 -105.70 -19.67 -14.04
CA ARG A 14 -104.42 -19.04 -14.43
C ARG A 14 -103.76 -18.26 -13.30
N LEU A 15 -104.55 -17.58 -12.46
CA LEU A 15 -104.04 -16.89 -11.28
C LEU A 15 -103.46 -17.88 -10.26
N GLN A 16 -104.12 -19.02 -10.07
CA GLN A 16 -103.66 -20.06 -9.15
C GLN A 16 -102.40 -20.75 -9.66
N GLU A 17 -102.34 -21.10 -10.94
CA GLU A 17 -101.14 -21.64 -11.61
C GLU A 17 -99.96 -20.65 -11.52
N ALA A 18 -100.19 -19.36 -11.73
CA ALA A 18 -99.17 -18.32 -11.59
C ALA A 18 -98.69 -18.15 -10.14
N LEU A 19 -99.56 -18.32 -9.15
CA LEU A 19 -99.19 -18.29 -7.73
C LEU A 19 -98.32 -19.51 -7.36
N GLU A 20 -98.69 -20.70 -7.83
CA GLU A 20 -97.91 -21.93 -7.64
C GLU A 20 -96.52 -21.83 -8.31
N GLU A 21 -96.45 -21.28 -9.53
CA GLU A 21 -95.18 -21.03 -10.23
C GLU A 21 -94.30 -20.02 -9.46
N VAL A 22 -94.90 -18.95 -8.91
CA VAL A 22 -94.17 -17.99 -8.06
C VAL A 22 -93.65 -18.65 -6.77
N GLU A 23 -94.39 -19.57 -6.16
CA GLU A 23 -93.91 -20.32 -4.98
C GLU A 23 -92.76 -21.26 -5.32
N ILE A 24 -92.84 -21.97 -6.45
CA ILE A 24 -91.75 -22.83 -6.95
C ILE A 24 -90.49 -21.99 -7.22
N LEU A 25 -90.63 -20.88 -7.95
CA LEU A 25 -89.50 -19.99 -8.27
C LEU A 25 -88.87 -19.38 -7.02
N LYS A 26 -89.66 -19.06 -5.98
CA LYS A 26 -89.12 -18.62 -4.68
C LYS A 26 -88.30 -19.73 -4.02
N ALA A 27 -88.80 -20.97 -4.01
CA ALA A 27 -88.06 -22.09 -3.45
C ALA A 27 -86.75 -22.37 -4.20
N GLU A 28 -86.77 -22.28 -5.54
CA GLU A 28 -85.58 -22.42 -6.39
C GLU A 28 -84.58 -21.28 -6.19
N LEU A 29 -85.06 -20.04 -6.04
CA LEU A 29 -84.23 -18.89 -5.73
C LEU A 29 -83.54 -19.04 -4.37
N GLU A 30 -84.28 -19.45 -3.34
CA GLU A 30 -83.71 -19.72 -2.02
C GLU A 30 -82.69 -20.88 -2.05
N ALA A 31 -82.97 -21.95 -2.80
CA ALA A 31 -82.04 -23.07 -2.98
C ALA A 31 -80.76 -22.62 -3.70
N SER A 32 -80.89 -21.81 -4.74
CA SER A 32 -79.77 -21.23 -5.48
C SER A 32 -78.95 -20.26 -4.63
N GLN A 33 -79.62 -19.46 -3.80
CA GLN A 33 -78.96 -18.54 -2.87
C GLN A 33 -78.16 -19.30 -1.80
N ARG A 34 -78.73 -20.32 -1.17
CA ARG A 34 -77.99 -21.20 -0.23
C ARG A 34 -76.79 -21.88 -0.91
N GLN A 35 -76.94 -22.29 -2.17
CA GLN A 35 -75.84 -22.88 -2.93
C GLN A 35 -74.74 -21.86 -3.23
N LEU A 36 -75.10 -20.63 -3.57
CA LEU A 36 -74.16 -19.54 -3.80
C LEU A 36 -73.39 -19.20 -2.52
N GLU A 37 -74.09 -19.04 -1.40
CA GLU A 37 -73.48 -18.81 -0.09
C GLU A 37 -72.50 -19.94 0.30
N GLY A 38 -72.86 -21.20 0.03
CA GLY A 38 -71.97 -22.35 0.22
C GLY A 38 -70.73 -22.32 -0.68
N LYS A 39 -70.86 -21.88 -1.94
CA LYS A 39 -69.71 -21.71 -2.85
C LYS A 39 -68.81 -20.55 -2.41
N ASP A 40 -69.38 -19.45 -1.95
CA ASP A 40 -68.63 -18.29 -1.48
C ASP A 40 -67.81 -18.61 -0.23
N GLU A 41 -68.38 -19.38 0.71
CA GLU A 41 -67.63 -19.84 1.89
C GLU A 41 -66.53 -20.84 1.52
N ALA A 42 -66.80 -21.78 0.61
CA ALA A 42 -65.77 -22.70 0.09
C ALA A 42 -64.63 -21.93 -0.60
N LEU A 43 -64.95 -20.90 -1.38
CA LEU A 43 -63.97 -20.05 -2.05
C LEU A 43 -63.12 -19.27 -1.04
N ARG A 44 -63.73 -18.73 0.02
CA ARG A 44 -63.03 -18.05 1.12
C ARG A 44 -62.02 -18.98 1.82
N ILE A 45 -62.42 -20.23 2.09
CA ILE A 45 -61.54 -21.24 2.68
C ILE A 45 -60.35 -21.55 1.76
N LEU A 46 -60.61 -21.76 0.47
CA LEU A 46 -59.54 -22.04 -0.51
C LEU A 46 -58.57 -20.87 -0.68
N GLN A 47 -59.07 -19.64 -0.69
CA GLN A 47 -58.22 -18.44 -0.73
C GLN A 47 -57.35 -18.30 0.52
N SER A 48 -57.94 -18.50 1.72
CA SER A 48 -57.20 -18.50 2.98
C SER A 48 -56.08 -19.55 2.98
N MET A 49 -56.40 -20.78 2.53
CA MET A 49 -55.44 -21.87 2.39
C MET A 49 -54.32 -21.52 1.40
N ALA A 50 -54.64 -20.89 0.27
CA ALA A 50 -53.65 -20.48 -0.73
C ALA A 50 -52.68 -19.42 -0.19
N VAL A 51 -53.19 -18.41 0.53
CA VAL A 51 -52.38 -17.38 1.18
C VAL A 51 -51.47 -18.01 2.25
N PHE A 52 -52.02 -18.90 3.08
CA PHE A 52 -51.24 -19.60 4.10
C PHE A 52 -50.12 -20.46 3.48
N ASN A 53 -50.43 -21.26 2.45
CA ASN A 53 -49.42 -22.07 1.74
C ASN A 53 -48.32 -21.21 1.12
N LYS A 54 -48.65 -20.04 0.57
CA LYS A 54 -47.68 -19.09 0.05
C LYS A 54 -46.78 -18.52 1.16
N ALA A 55 -47.34 -18.17 2.31
CA ALA A 55 -46.56 -17.71 3.46
C ALA A 55 -45.64 -18.82 4.00
N THR A 56 -46.14 -20.05 4.15
CA THR A 56 -45.35 -21.19 4.63
C THR A 56 -44.21 -21.53 3.67
N SER A 57 -44.45 -21.53 2.36
CA SER A 57 -43.41 -21.80 1.36
C SER A 57 -42.33 -20.72 1.35
N HIS A 58 -42.71 -19.44 1.45
CA HIS A 58 -41.76 -18.33 1.58
C HIS A 58 -40.89 -18.46 2.84
N THR A 59 -41.49 -18.79 3.99
CA THR A 59 -40.73 -19.01 5.23
C THR A 59 -39.75 -20.19 5.09
N LYS A 60 -40.17 -21.31 4.48
CA LYS A 60 -39.27 -22.45 4.22
C LYS A 60 -38.10 -22.06 3.32
N ALA A 61 -38.35 -21.29 2.26
CA ALA A 61 -37.30 -20.84 1.34
C ALA A 61 -36.29 -19.89 2.03
N ILE A 62 -36.78 -18.98 2.88
CA ILE A 62 -35.89 -18.12 3.69
C ILE A 62 -35.03 -18.96 4.63
N LEU A 63 -35.61 -19.94 5.34
CA LEU A 63 -34.85 -20.80 6.25
C LEU A 63 -33.74 -21.55 5.51
N GLN A 64 -34.05 -22.16 4.36
CA GLN A 64 -33.05 -22.83 3.53
C GLN A 64 -31.94 -21.88 3.09
N LYS A 65 -32.29 -20.66 2.65
CA LYS A 65 -31.30 -19.64 2.27
C LYS A 65 -30.39 -19.27 3.45
N THR A 66 -30.97 -19.07 4.63
CA THR A 66 -30.17 -18.75 5.84
C THR A 66 -29.26 -19.90 6.27
N GLU A 67 -29.67 -21.16 6.07
CA GLU A 67 -28.81 -22.33 6.32
C GLU A 67 -27.66 -22.45 5.31
N GLU A 68 -27.88 -22.05 4.06
CA GLU A 68 -26.82 -21.97 3.05
C GLU A 68 -25.82 -20.86 3.39
N GLU A 69 -26.31 -19.67 3.73
CA GLU A 69 -25.47 -18.54 4.19
C GLU A 69 -24.67 -18.89 5.45
N LYS A 70 -25.29 -19.61 6.40
CA LYS A 70 -24.58 -20.14 7.58
C LYS A 70 -23.45 -21.10 7.17
N ARG A 71 -23.73 -22.04 6.25
CA ARG A 71 -22.72 -22.99 5.75
C ARG A 71 -21.57 -22.30 5.00
N THR A 72 -21.83 -21.20 4.29
CA THR A 72 -20.77 -20.42 3.64
C THR A 72 -19.91 -19.68 4.67
N LEU A 73 -20.54 -19.04 5.67
CA LEU A 73 -19.84 -18.36 6.74
C LEU A 73 -18.98 -19.33 7.57
N GLU A 74 -19.48 -20.54 7.86
CA GLU A 74 -18.69 -21.56 8.55
C GLU A 74 -17.42 -21.95 7.77
N LYS A 75 -17.48 -22.02 6.44
CA LYS A 75 -16.28 -22.29 5.61
C LYS A 75 -15.29 -21.13 5.65
N GLU A 76 -15.79 -19.90 5.56
CA GLU A 76 -14.94 -18.70 5.67
C GLU A 76 -14.26 -18.62 7.03
N ILE A 77 -14.99 -18.89 8.12
CA ILE A 77 -14.42 -18.97 9.47
C ILE A 77 -13.31 -20.02 9.54
N ASN A 78 -13.52 -21.21 8.99
CA ASN A 78 -12.50 -22.27 8.98
C ASN A 78 -11.25 -21.87 8.18
N ILE A 79 -11.41 -21.20 7.03
CA ILE A 79 -10.29 -20.69 6.23
C ILE A 79 -9.52 -19.63 7.01
N LEU A 80 -10.21 -18.64 7.56
CA LEU A 80 -9.60 -17.57 8.34
C LEU A 80 -8.88 -18.12 9.59
N GLN A 81 -9.45 -19.13 10.24
CA GLN A 81 -8.81 -19.77 11.38
C GLN A 81 -7.50 -20.46 10.99
N TRP A 82 -7.49 -21.16 9.85
CA TRP A 82 -6.26 -21.75 9.32
C TRP A 82 -5.22 -20.69 8.92
N GLU A 83 -5.64 -19.59 8.28
CA GLU A 83 -4.75 -18.47 7.93
C GLU A 83 -4.12 -17.84 9.17
N ILE A 84 -4.90 -17.66 10.25
CA ILE A 84 -4.41 -17.16 11.53
C ILE A 84 -3.37 -18.11 12.13
N GLU A 85 -3.65 -19.42 12.17
CA GLU A 85 -2.71 -20.42 12.71
C GLU A 85 -1.41 -20.46 11.89
N PHE A 86 -1.52 -20.41 10.57
CA PHE A 86 -0.37 -20.36 9.66
C PHE A 86 0.48 -19.10 9.89
N ASP A 87 -0.14 -17.93 9.99
CA ASP A 87 0.58 -16.69 10.24
C ASP A 87 1.22 -16.68 11.63
N GLN A 88 0.54 -17.22 12.65
CA GLN A 88 1.11 -17.38 14.00
C GLN A 88 2.39 -18.22 14.00
N ASP A 89 2.37 -19.38 13.32
CA ASP A 89 3.55 -20.23 13.19
C ASP A 89 4.69 -19.51 12.44
N ARG A 90 4.35 -18.82 11.34
CA ARG A 90 5.32 -18.02 10.59
C ARG A 90 5.95 -16.93 11.44
N PHE A 91 5.16 -16.19 12.23
CA PHE A 91 5.68 -15.14 13.11
C PHE A 91 6.59 -15.70 14.20
N LYS A 92 6.21 -16.82 14.82
CA LYS A 92 7.03 -17.50 15.81
C LYS A 92 8.38 -17.91 15.24
N ASN A 93 8.41 -18.52 14.06
CA ASN A 93 9.66 -18.90 13.41
C ASN A 93 10.57 -17.70 13.09
N ILE A 94 9.98 -16.56 12.70
CA ILE A 94 10.71 -15.30 12.48
C ILE A 94 11.28 -14.77 13.80
N GLU A 95 10.49 -14.77 14.87
CA GLU A 95 10.89 -14.33 16.21
C GLU A 95 12.05 -15.19 16.75
N ASP A 96 11.95 -16.51 16.64
CA ASP A 96 13.00 -17.45 17.04
C ASP A 96 14.30 -17.18 16.25
N THR A 97 14.20 -17.03 14.92
CA THR A 97 15.36 -16.72 14.05
C THR A 97 16.03 -15.39 14.42
N TRP A 98 15.25 -14.37 14.74
CA TRP A 98 15.80 -13.06 15.13
C TRP A 98 16.43 -13.09 16.52
N THR A 99 15.85 -13.84 17.45
CA THR A 99 16.41 -14.06 18.78
C THR A 99 17.77 -14.74 18.69
N GLU A 100 17.89 -15.82 17.90
CA GLU A 100 19.18 -16.49 17.67
C GLU A 100 20.24 -15.56 17.06
N LYS A 101 19.86 -14.75 16.06
CA LYS A 101 20.78 -13.77 15.45
C LYS A 101 21.22 -12.71 16.46
N TYR A 102 20.29 -12.23 17.29
CA TYR A 102 20.58 -11.25 18.33
C TYR A 102 21.57 -11.84 19.34
N ASP A 103 21.32 -13.04 19.84
CA ASP A 103 22.20 -13.72 20.80
C ASP A 103 23.59 -13.99 20.23
N ARG A 104 23.67 -14.36 18.94
CA ARG A 104 24.96 -14.54 18.25
C ARG A 104 25.75 -13.24 18.23
N ILE A 105 25.13 -12.13 17.80
CA ILE A 105 25.77 -10.81 17.75
C ILE A 105 26.15 -10.34 19.16
N TYR A 106 25.33 -10.61 20.16
CA TYR A 106 25.62 -10.27 21.55
C TYR A 106 26.88 -10.99 22.04
N CYS A 107 26.99 -12.30 21.80
CA CYS A 107 28.17 -13.09 22.11
C CYS A 107 29.42 -12.62 21.35
N GLU A 108 29.30 -12.36 20.03
CA GLU A 108 30.39 -11.83 19.20
C GLU A 108 30.88 -10.48 19.74
N ASN A 109 29.98 -9.57 20.10
CA ASN A 109 30.33 -8.28 20.68
C ASN A 109 31.03 -8.40 22.04
N ALA A 110 30.59 -9.33 22.88
CA ALA A 110 31.25 -9.60 24.16
C ALA A 110 32.70 -10.10 23.93
N ALA A 111 32.89 -11.03 23.00
CA ALA A 111 34.22 -11.54 22.64
C ALA A 111 35.13 -10.44 22.07
N LEU A 112 34.61 -9.60 21.17
CA LEU A 112 35.36 -8.46 20.61
C LEU A 112 35.74 -7.45 21.69
N LYS A 113 34.85 -7.18 22.65
CA LYS A 113 35.13 -6.26 23.76
C LYS A 113 36.29 -6.76 24.63
N GLU A 114 36.31 -8.06 24.95
CA GLU A 114 37.44 -8.64 25.70
C GLU A 114 38.73 -8.67 24.88
N ALA A 115 38.66 -8.98 23.57
CA ALA A 115 39.81 -8.92 22.69
C ALA A 115 40.43 -7.51 22.62
N VAL A 116 39.59 -6.46 22.53
CA VAL A 116 40.05 -5.06 22.54
C VAL A 116 40.71 -4.69 23.86
N LYS A 117 40.15 -5.12 25.01
CA LYS A 117 40.78 -4.90 26.31
C LYS A 117 42.17 -5.53 26.38
N LEU A 118 42.29 -6.80 25.99
CA LEU A 118 43.56 -7.52 25.99
C LEU A 118 44.60 -6.84 25.09
N ARG A 119 44.22 -6.45 23.87
CA ARG A 119 45.11 -5.68 22.96
C ARG A 119 45.49 -4.32 23.52
N THR A 120 44.58 -3.66 24.25
CA THR A 120 44.88 -2.39 24.90
C THR A 120 45.90 -2.55 26.03
N GLU A 121 45.80 -3.63 26.80
CA GLU A 121 46.76 -3.98 27.85
C GLU A 121 48.13 -4.31 27.26
N GLU A 122 48.19 -5.12 26.20
CA GLU A 122 49.43 -5.43 25.47
C GLU A 122 50.10 -4.17 24.89
N VAL A 123 49.34 -3.22 24.34
CA VAL A 123 49.89 -1.94 23.87
C VAL A 123 50.46 -1.13 25.04
N LYS A 124 49.84 -1.17 26.22
CA LYS A 124 50.36 -0.47 27.41
C LYS A 124 51.67 -1.09 27.88
N THR A 125 51.78 -2.42 27.92
CA THR A 125 53.03 -3.10 28.32
C THR A 125 54.15 -2.82 27.33
N LEU A 126 53.90 -2.95 26.03
CA LEU A 126 54.88 -2.63 24.99
C LEU A 126 55.33 -1.17 25.03
N LYS A 127 54.42 -0.22 25.32
CA LYS A 127 54.80 1.18 25.51
C LYS A 127 55.71 1.39 26.71
N ALA A 128 55.46 0.70 27.83
CA ALA A 128 56.30 0.76 29.01
C ALA A 128 57.69 0.15 28.75
N GLU A 129 57.75 -1.02 28.09
CA GLU A 129 59.01 -1.66 27.71
C GLU A 129 59.83 -0.79 26.75
N ASN A 130 59.19 -0.19 25.74
CA ASN A 130 59.85 0.72 24.80
C ASN A 130 60.37 1.98 25.52
N ALA A 131 59.64 2.51 26.50
CA ALA A 131 60.13 3.63 27.32
C ALA A 131 61.39 3.25 28.12
N ILE A 132 61.40 2.05 28.73
CA ILE A 132 62.57 1.54 29.48
C ILE A 132 63.77 1.34 28.54
N LEU A 133 63.56 0.71 27.37
CA LEU A 133 64.62 0.50 26.39
C LEU A 133 65.19 1.82 25.87
N ASN A 134 64.34 2.80 25.57
CA ASN A 134 64.80 4.14 25.18
C ASN A 134 65.62 4.81 26.28
N GLN A 135 65.20 4.69 27.53
CA GLN A 135 65.97 5.19 28.66
C GLN A 135 67.34 4.51 28.75
N GLN A 136 67.40 3.18 28.66
CA GLN A 136 68.66 2.43 28.65
C GLN A 136 69.57 2.85 27.48
N CYS A 137 69.00 3.05 26.28
CA CYS A 137 69.76 3.57 25.14
C CYS A 137 70.39 4.94 25.43
N LEU A 138 69.65 5.85 26.08
CA LEU A 138 70.16 7.15 26.47
C LEU A 138 71.26 7.05 27.55
N GLU A 139 71.11 6.14 28.51
CA GLU A 139 72.13 5.88 29.54
C GLU A 139 73.42 5.32 28.93
N PHE A 140 73.32 4.35 28.01
CA PHE A 140 74.48 3.83 27.28
C PHE A 140 75.14 4.91 26.42
N LEU A 141 74.36 5.74 25.73
CA LEU A 141 74.85 6.90 24.99
C LEU A 141 75.64 7.84 25.90
N ALA A 142 75.11 8.17 27.08
CA ALA A 142 75.76 9.06 28.04
C ALA A 142 77.12 8.54 28.55
N MET A 143 77.34 7.23 28.55
CA MET A 143 78.62 6.60 28.96
C MET A 143 79.70 6.60 27.87
N LEU A 144 79.38 6.95 26.62
CA LEU A 144 80.35 7.01 25.51
C LEU A 144 81.17 8.30 25.50
N ASP A 145 82.31 8.28 24.79
CA ASP A 145 83.12 9.48 24.51
C ASP A 145 82.33 10.47 23.62
N VAL A 146 82.55 11.79 23.80
CA VAL A 146 81.87 12.88 23.07
C VAL A 146 81.97 12.73 21.54
N LYS A 147 83.09 12.24 21.00
CA LYS A 147 83.24 11.95 19.57
C LYS A 147 82.38 10.77 19.13
N GLN A 148 82.30 9.71 19.95
CA GLN A 148 81.45 8.54 19.70
C GLN A 148 79.95 8.87 19.82
N GLN A 149 79.56 9.67 20.81
CA GLN A 149 78.18 10.17 20.96
C GLN A 149 77.71 10.93 19.72
N LYS A 150 78.58 11.79 19.16
CA LYS A 150 78.26 12.58 17.97
C LYS A 150 77.99 11.71 16.75
N VAL A 151 78.81 10.68 16.53
CA VAL A 151 78.63 9.71 15.44
C VAL A 151 77.33 8.90 15.60
N VAL A 152 76.94 8.53 16.83
CA VAL A 152 75.70 7.77 17.06
C VAL A 152 74.45 8.66 16.95
N GLN A 153 74.48 9.90 17.44
CA GLN A 153 73.38 10.86 17.27
C GLN A 153 73.19 11.28 15.81
N GLU A 154 74.27 11.48 15.06
CA GLU A 154 74.21 11.75 13.62
C GLU A 154 73.59 10.56 12.86
N ASN A 155 73.92 9.31 13.21
CA ASN A 155 73.29 8.13 12.62
C ASN A 155 71.81 7.94 13.04
N MET A 156 71.44 8.23 14.29
CA MET A 156 70.03 8.17 14.73
C MET A 156 69.14 9.22 14.04
N SER A 157 69.64 10.43 13.86
CA SER A 157 68.91 11.55 13.22
C SER A 157 68.78 11.41 11.69
N LEU A 158 69.65 10.62 11.05
CA LEU A 158 69.53 10.26 9.64
C LEU A 158 68.34 9.31 9.35
N ASN A 159 67.94 8.49 10.33
CA ASN A 159 66.79 7.58 10.21
C ASN A 159 65.44 8.31 10.31
N THR A 160 65.39 9.52 10.86
CA THR A 160 64.13 10.29 10.99
C THR A 160 63.87 11.24 9.83
N SER A 161 64.90 11.63 9.06
CA SER A 161 64.78 12.65 7.99
C SER A 161 64.72 12.09 6.56
N SER A 162 65.13 10.84 6.36
CA SER A 162 65.08 10.17 5.04
C SER A 162 63.88 9.22 4.85
N ILE A 163 63.09 9.01 5.91
CA ILE A 163 62.03 8.00 6.00
C ILE A 163 60.63 8.64 6.22
N THR A 164 60.52 9.97 6.24
CA THR A 164 59.24 10.66 6.48
C THR A 164 58.25 10.62 5.30
N ASP A 165 58.71 10.24 4.10
CA ASP A 165 57.86 10.22 2.90
C ASP A 165 57.23 8.86 2.59
N PHE A 166 57.52 7.82 3.40
CA PHE A 166 56.94 6.49 3.25
C PHE A 166 55.97 6.22 4.39
N THR A 167 54.70 5.96 4.06
CA THR A 167 53.73 5.42 5.02
C THR A 167 54.28 4.13 5.64
N GLY A 168 53.98 3.84 6.91
CA GLY A 168 54.50 2.65 7.61
C GLY A 168 54.24 1.33 6.87
N LEU A 169 53.20 1.28 6.03
CA LEU A 169 52.92 0.17 5.13
C LEU A 169 53.86 0.10 3.92
N GLU A 170 54.23 1.23 3.32
CA GLU A 170 55.24 1.28 2.25
C GLU A 170 56.58 0.78 2.76
N LEU A 171 56.98 1.15 3.99
CA LEU A 171 58.22 0.66 4.61
C LEU A 171 58.20 -0.86 4.86
N ALA A 172 57.07 -1.40 5.32
CA ALA A 172 56.90 -2.84 5.51
C ALA A 172 57.02 -3.62 4.18
N VAL A 173 56.52 -3.04 3.08
CA VAL A 173 56.63 -3.65 1.74
C VAL A 173 58.06 -3.52 1.20
N LEU A 174 58.73 -2.40 1.45
CA LEU A 174 60.11 -2.19 1.01
C LEU A 174 61.09 -3.17 1.67
N GLY A 175 60.86 -3.54 2.94
CA GLY A 175 61.69 -4.47 3.70
C GLY A 175 61.42 -5.96 3.45
N ALA A 176 60.35 -6.32 2.72
CA ALA A 176 59.99 -7.72 2.46
C ALA A 176 60.78 -8.36 1.29
N CYS A 177 61.50 -7.56 0.51
CA CYS A 177 62.32 -8.01 -0.62
C CYS A 177 63.68 -8.51 -0.12
N THR A 178 64.06 -9.74 -0.51
CA THR A 178 65.36 -10.35 -0.16
C THR A 178 66.45 -10.13 -1.21
N CYS A 179 66.22 -9.27 -2.20
CA CYS A 179 67.23 -8.98 -3.22
C CYS A 179 68.41 -8.21 -2.62
N ASN A 180 69.63 -8.68 -2.85
CA ASN A 180 70.85 -7.99 -2.44
C ASN A 180 71.08 -6.75 -3.30
N THR A 181 70.70 -5.58 -2.80
CA THR A 181 71.12 -4.29 -3.37
C THR A 181 72.32 -3.74 -2.59
N SER A 182 73.47 -3.63 -3.26
CA SER A 182 74.64 -2.91 -2.75
C SER A 182 74.33 -1.41 -2.74
N GLY A 183 74.26 -0.80 -1.55
CA GLY A 183 74.14 0.66 -1.41
C GLY A 183 72.94 1.20 -0.62
N GLY A 184 72.24 0.36 0.16
CA GLY A 184 71.18 0.83 1.08
C GLY A 184 69.90 1.36 0.40
N GLN A 185 69.80 1.25 -0.93
CA GLN A 185 68.60 1.59 -1.69
C GLN A 185 67.68 0.37 -1.86
N PRO A 186 66.35 0.52 -1.74
CA PRO A 186 65.41 -0.57 -1.95
C PRO A 186 65.50 -1.11 -3.38
N CYS A 187 65.46 -2.43 -3.51
CA CYS A 187 65.44 -3.15 -4.79
C CYS A 187 64.28 -2.65 -5.70
N PRO A 188 64.40 -2.69 -7.04
CA PRO A 188 63.32 -2.27 -7.95
C PRO A 188 62.00 -3.02 -7.72
N CYS A 189 62.07 -4.30 -7.35
CA CYS A 189 60.88 -5.10 -7.02
C CYS A 189 60.21 -4.65 -5.72
N ALA A 190 60.95 -4.20 -4.70
CA ALA A 190 60.40 -3.58 -3.49
C ALA A 190 59.69 -2.27 -3.83
N LYS A 191 60.33 -1.42 -4.63
CA LYS A 191 59.76 -0.12 -5.05
C LYS A 191 58.46 -0.33 -5.82
N MET A 192 58.45 -1.27 -6.77
CA MET A 192 57.25 -1.60 -7.53
C MET A 192 56.16 -2.19 -6.63
N ALA A 193 56.50 -3.13 -5.76
CA ALA A 193 55.54 -3.70 -4.81
C ALA A 193 54.93 -2.64 -3.88
N ALA A 194 55.72 -1.68 -3.40
CA ALA A 194 55.24 -0.58 -2.56
C ALA A 194 54.27 0.33 -3.31
N VAL A 195 54.59 0.70 -4.56
CA VAL A 195 53.71 1.50 -5.43
C VAL A 195 52.40 0.75 -5.73
N THR A 196 52.47 -0.53 -6.09
CA THR A 196 51.27 -1.34 -6.37
C THR A 196 50.43 -1.53 -5.12
N ARG A 197 51.05 -1.69 -3.95
CA ARG A 197 50.34 -1.77 -2.66
C ARG A 197 49.60 -0.47 -2.34
N LYS A 198 50.23 0.69 -2.59
CA LYS A 198 49.62 2.02 -2.44
C LYS A 198 48.41 2.17 -3.34
N GLN A 199 48.54 1.82 -4.62
CA GLN A 199 47.44 1.84 -5.58
C GLN A 199 46.30 0.90 -5.18
N LEU A 200 46.61 -0.31 -4.70
CA LEU A 200 45.61 -1.25 -4.19
C LEU A 200 44.81 -0.70 -3.02
N LEU A 201 45.47 0.02 -2.10
CA LEU A 201 44.76 0.65 -0.98
C LEU A 201 43.88 1.81 -1.43
N HIS A 202 44.37 2.64 -2.37
CA HIS A 202 43.55 3.70 -2.95
C HIS A 202 42.30 3.13 -3.60
N LEU A 203 42.43 2.09 -4.44
CA LEU A 203 41.30 1.43 -5.09
C LEU A 203 40.36 0.76 -4.09
N LYS A 204 40.87 0.17 -3.00
CA LYS A 204 40.02 -0.36 -1.93
C LYS A 204 39.21 0.72 -1.25
N GLN A 205 39.81 1.87 -0.96
CA GLN A 205 39.12 3.01 -0.37
C GLN A 205 38.04 3.56 -1.32
N GLU A 206 38.33 3.62 -2.61
CA GLU A 206 37.40 4.06 -3.64
C GLU A 206 36.21 3.10 -3.78
N ILE A 207 36.45 1.78 -3.77
CA ILE A 207 35.40 0.77 -3.73
C ILE A 207 34.51 0.93 -2.49
N GLU A 208 35.10 1.17 -1.32
CA GLU A 208 34.35 1.35 -0.09
C GLU A 208 33.48 2.62 -0.14
N ASN A 209 34.00 3.71 -0.69
CA ASN A 209 33.25 4.94 -0.90
C ASN A 209 32.10 4.73 -1.90
N LEU A 210 32.34 4.00 -2.99
CA LEU A 210 31.30 3.66 -3.97
C LEU A 210 30.21 2.77 -3.38
N LYS A 211 30.56 1.80 -2.51
CA LYS A 211 29.59 1.00 -1.77
C LYS A 211 28.71 1.87 -0.88
N LYS A 212 29.30 2.77 -0.10
CA LYS A 212 28.55 3.72 0.73
C LYS A 212 27.60 4.58 -0.12
N SER A 213 28.09 5.13 -1.22
CA SER A 213 27.25 5.92 -2.14
C SER A 213 26.10 5.10 -2.75
N LYS A 214 26.34 3.83 -3.08
CA LYS A 214 25.29 2.92 -3.55
C LYS A 214 24.24 2.64 -2.46
N ASP A 215 24.67 2.41 -1.22
CA ASP A 215 23.77 2.13 -0.10
C ASP A 215 22.92 3.37 0.23
N GLU A 216 23.52 4.56 0.21
CA GLU A 216 22.80 5.84 0.32
C GLU A 216 21.76 6.01 -0.79
N ALA A 217 22.12 5.71 -2.05
CA ALA A 217 21.19 5.77 -3.17
C ALA A 217 20.02 4.78 -3.00
N TYR A 218 20.26 3.61 -2.43
CA TYR A 218 19.21 2.62 -2.14
C TYR A 218 18.25 3.11 -1.06
N ILE A 219 18.78 3.69 0.02
CA ILE A 219 17.97 4.29 1.10
C ILE A 219 17.11 5.42 0.54
N VAL A 220 17.70 6.29 -0.29
CA VAL A 220 16.96 7.40 -0.93
C VAL A 220 15.87 6.88 -1.86
N ALA A 221 16.16 5.86 -2.66
CA ALA A 221 15.16 5.23 -3.54
C ALA A 221 14.00 4.61 -2.73
N ASP A 222 14.29 3.95 -1.61
CA ASP A 222 13.25 3.39 -0.74
C ASP A 222 12.41 4.49 -0.06
N ALA A 223 13.03 5.59 0.37
CA ALA A 223 12.32 6.75 0.88
C ALA A 223 11.36 7.35 -0.16
N PHE A 224 11.79 7.46 -1.42
CA PHE A 224 10.90 7.90 -2.51
C PHE A 224 9.78 6.90 -2.78
N ARG A 225 10.06 5.59 -2.75
CA ARG A 225 9.03 4.54 -2.88
C ARG A 225 7.97 4.67 -1.79
N ILE A 226 8.38 4.78 -0.53
CA ILE A 226 7.48 4.94 0.62
C ILE A 226 6.64 6.22 0.49
N ALA A 227 7.28 7.36 0.16
CA ALA A 227 6.56 8.62 -0.02
C ALA A 227 5.52 8.53 -1.15
N PHE A 228 5.86 7.84 -2.24
CA PHE A 228 4.95 7.61 -3.36
C PHE A 228 3.76 6.72 -2.97
N GLU A 229 4.01 5.63 -2.25
CA GLU A 229 2.95 4.76 -1.73
C GLU A 229 2.01 5.52 -0.77
N GLN A 230 2.57 6.35 0.11
CA GLN A 230 1.77 7.21 0.99
C GLN A 230 0.90 8.18 0.20
N GLN A 231 1.44 8.81 -0.85
CA GLN A 231 0.66 9.69 -1.73
C GLN A 231 -0.46 8.93 -2.46
N LEU A 232 -0.18 7.71 -2.95
CA LEU A 232 -1.20 6.87 -3.58
C LEU A 232 -2.32 6.51 -2.61
N MET A 233 -1.97 6.11 -1.39
CA MET A 233 -2.94 5.78 -0.35
C MET A 233 -3.78 7.00 0.03
N GLN A 234 -3.17 8.17 0.21
CA GLN A 234 -3.89 9.43 0.46
C GLN A 234 -4.86 9.78 -0.68
N ARG A 235 -4.43 9.65 -1.95
CA ARG A 235 -5.31 9.90 -3.10
C ARG A 235 -6.45 8.89 -3.20
N LYS A 236 -6.18 7.61 -2.93
CA LYS A 236 -7.21 6.57 -2.88
C LYS A 236 -8.25 6.90 -1.81
N ASP A 237 -7.81 7.31 -0.62
CA ASP A 237 -8.69 7.70 0.48
C ASP A 237 -9.54 8.93 0.14
N GLN A 238 -8.93 9.94 -0.49
CA GLN A 238 -9.65 11.11 -0.99
C GLN A 238 -10.68 10.74 -2.07
N ALA A 239 -10.33 9.85 -3.00
CA ALA A 239 -11.24 9.36 -4.03
C ALA A 239 -12.43 8.59 -3.45
N LEU A 240 -12.20 7.78 -2.41
CA LEU A 240 -13.27 7.08 -1.69
C LEU A 240 -14.21 8.07 -0.99
N ARG A 241 -13.66 9.07 -0.28
CA ARG A 241 -14.47 10.13 0.34
C ARG A 241 -15.29 10.92 -0.70
N LEU A 242 -14.69 11.22 -1.86
CA LEU A 242 -15.42 11.87 -2.96
C LEU A 242 -16.53 10.98 -3.51
N ALA A 243 -16.29 9.67 -3.67
CA ALA A 243 -17.31 8.72 -4.12
C ALA A 243 -18.48 8.64 -3.12
N GLU A 244 -18.20 8.64 -1.82
CA GLU A 244 -19.23 8.70 -0.77
C GLU A 244 -20.04 9.99 -0.82
N VAL A 245 -19.38 11.15 -0.93
CA VAL A 245 -20.06 12.45 -1.07
C VAL A 245 -20.91 12.51 -2.35
N ILE A 246 -20.43 11.95 -3.46
CA ILE A 246 -21.20 11.85 -4.71
C ILE A 246 -22.41 10.93 -4.52
N LYS A 247 -22.27 9.81 -3.81
CA LYS A 247 -23.38 8.90 -3.49
C LYS A 247 -24.44 9.60 -2.64
N ILE A 248 -24.04 10.27 -1.56
CA ILE A 248 -24.93 11.06 -0.69
C ILE A 248 -25.62 12.18 -1.49
N LYS A 249 -24.89 12.89 -2.36
CA LYS A 249 -25.47 13.91 -3.24
C LYS A 249 -26.44 13.32 -4.25
N LYS A 250 -26.17 12.13 -4.82
CA LYS A 250 -27.09 11.44 -5.72
C LYS A 250 -28.35 10.99 -4.98
N ASP A 251 -28.23 10.45 -3.79
CA ASP A 251 -29.36 10.03 -2.96
C ASP A 251 -30.19 11.24 -2.51
N THR A 252 -29.55 12.34 -2.14
CA THR A 252 -30.22 13.60 -1.77
C THR A 252 -30.88 14.27 -2.98
N LYS A 253 -30.24 14.25 -4.15
CA LYS A 253 -30.84 14.70 -5.42
C LYS A 253 -32.00 13.82 -5.84
N PHE A 254 -31.91 12.50 -5.67
CA PHE A 254 -32.99 11.56 -5.96
C PHE A 254 -34.18 11.73 -4.99
N MET A 255 -33.91 12.02 -3.72
CA MET A 255 -34.93 12.41 -2.73
C MET A 255 -35.60 13.75 -3.07
N ASN A 256 -34.83 14.76 -3.49
CA ASN A 256 -35.38 16.03 -3.96
C ASN A 256 -36.16 15.89 -5.28
N TRP A 257 -35.72 15.03 -6.20
CA TRP A 257 -36.45 14.73 -7.45
C TRP A 257 -37.79 14.03 -7.16
N ARG A 258 -37.84 13.19 -6.13
CA ARG A 258 -39.08 12.55 -5.67
C ARG A 258 -40.04 13.55 -5.03
N ARG A 259 -39.54 14.55 -4.30
CA ARG A 259 -40.36 15.67 -3.76
C ARG A 259 -40.82 16.66 -4.84
N LEU A 260 -40.02 16.90 -5.88
CA LEU A 260 -40.36 17.84 -6.96
C LEU A 260 -41.45 17.31 -7.92
N LYS A 261 -41.71 15.99 -7.91
CA LYS A 261 -42.79 15.39 -8.70
C LYS A 261 -44.15 15.45 -8.01
N ASP A 262 -44.18 15.75 -6.72
CA ASP A 262 -45.40 15.73 -5.90
C ASP A 262 -45.95 17.15 -5.62
N ASP A 263 -45.14 18.19 -5.82
CA ASP A 263 -45.60 19.58 -5.71
C ASP A 263 -45.53 20.28 -7.07
N GLY A 264 -46.72 20.55 -7.61
CA GLY A 264 -46.88 21.34 -8.81
C GLY A 264 -46.40 22.78 -8.61
N HIS A 265 -45.83 23.32 -9.68
CA HIS A 265 -45.60 24.74 -9.94
C HIS A 265 -44.31 25.38 -9.36
N VAL A 266 -43.22 25.42 -10.14
CA VAL A 266 -42.14 26.42 -9.95
C VAL A 266 -41.63 26.97 -11.30
N LYS A 267 -41.55 28.30 -11.36
CA LYS A 267 -41.14 29.14 -12.48
C LYS A 267 -39.71 28.86 -12.94
N LEU A 268 -39.51 28.86 -14.26
CA LEU A 268 -38.22 28.87 -14.94
C LEU A 268 -37.58 30.26 -14.76
N GLN A 269 -36.46 30.35 -14.03
CA GLN A 269 -35.53 31.49 -14.10
C GLN A 269 -34.17 30.94 -14.55
N GLY A 270 -33.74 31.34 -15.75
CA GLY A 270 -32.54 30.81 -16.41
C GLY A 270 -31.25 31.27 -15.73
N ASP A 271 -30.39 30.31 -15.40
CA ASP A 271 -29.05 30.53 -14.89
C ASP A 271 -28.05 30.58 -16.05
N ARG A 272 -27.43 31.74 -16.29
CA ARG A 272 -26.41 31.95 -17.34
C ARG A 272 -25.02 31.72 -16.75
N ASN A 273 -24.61 30.47 -16.62
CA ASN A 273 -23.24 30.16 -16.14
C ASN A 273 -22.21 30.45 -17.24
N SER A 274 -21.11 31.11 -16.88
CA SER A 274 -20.03 31.47 -17.80
C SER A 274 -19.28 30.23 -18.32
N LEU A 275 -18.54 30.36 -19.42
CA LEU A 275 -17.83 29.23 -20.04
C LEU A 275 -16.79 28.62 -19.08
N GLY A 276 -16.09 29.47 -18.31
CA GLY A 276 -15.15 29.03 -17.27
C GLY A 276 -15.81 28.16 -16.20
N GLN A 277 -16.98 28.56 -15.71
CA GLN A 277 -17.77 27.81 -14.72
C GLN A 277 -18.31 26.47 -15.24
N LYS A 278 -18.57 26.35 -16.54
CA LYS A 278 -18.96 25.06 -17.14
C LYS A 278 -17.78 24.12 -17.26
N LEU A 279 -16.62 24.63 -17.66
CA LEU A 279 -15.42 23.83 -17.89
C LEU A 279 -14.72 23.43 -16.58
N SER A 280 -14.78 24.25 -15.54
CA SER A 280 -14.23 23.92 -14.22
C SER A 280 -14.87 22.67 -13.62
N SER A 281 -16.16 22.45 -13.87
CA SER A 281 -16.87 21.24 -13.41
C SER A 281 -16.34 19.93 -13.99
N LEU A 282 -15.52 20.01 -15.06
CA LEU A 282 -14.89 18.87 -15.72
C LEU A 282 -13.43 18.64 -15.30
N LEU A 283 -12.83 19.58 -14.57
CA LEU A 283 -11.44 19.46 -14.09
C LEU A 283 -11.40 18.72 -12.75
N SER A 284 -10.41 17.83 -12.61
CA SER A 284 -10.27 16.94 -11.44
C SER A 284 -9.49 17.55 -10.26
N SER A 285 -9.04 18.80 -10.39
CA SER A 285 -8.14 19.49 -9.45
C SER A 285 -8.75 20.81 -9.00
N ASP A 286 -9.03 20.94 -7.70
CA ASP A 286 -9.73 22.09 -7.09
C ASP A 286 -8.98 23.42 -7.30
N VAL A 287 -7.65 23.39 -7.40
CA VAL A 287 -6.81 24.56 -7.66
C VAL A 287 -6.91 25.01 -9.12
N ASP A 288 -7.03 24.06 -10.05
CA ASP A 288 -7.16 24.35 -11.48
C ASP A 288 -8.60 24.76 -11.83
N CYS A 289 -9.60 24.24 -11.09
CA CYS A 289 -11.00 24.64 -11.20
C CYS A 289 -11.21 26.13 -10.91
N ARG A 290 -10.64 26.63 -9.81
CA ARG A 290 -10.79 28.05 -9.42
C ARG A 290 -10.14 29.00 -10.41
N LYS A 291 -8.96 28.64 -10.92
CA LYS A 291 -8.24 29.43 -11.93
C LYS A 291 -9.00 29.53 -13.26
N VAL A 292 -9.72 28.49 -13.65
CA VAL A 292 -10.56 28.47 -14.87
C VAL A 292 -11.93 29.14 -14.65
N GLU A 293 -12.46 29.10 -13.42
CA GLU A 293 -13.72 29.78 -13.03
C GLU A 293 -13.64 31.30 -13.05
N GLU A 294 -12.47 31.85 -12.70
CA GLU A 294 -12.24 33.30 -12.60
C GLU A 294 -12.01 33.96 -13.97
N LEU A 295 -11.91 33.19 -15.05
CA LEU A 295 -11.67 33.69 -16.40
C LEU A 295 -12.95 33.71 -17.25
N ASP A 296 -13.25 34.88 -17.82
CA ASP A 296 -14.37 35.07 -18.74
C ASP A 296 -13.94 35.13 -20.23
N ASN A 297 -12.64 35.35 -20.50
CA ASN A 297 -12.11 35.44 -21.85
C ASN A 297 -11.82 34.03 -22.44
N PRO A 298 -12.47 33.62 -23.54
CA PRO A 298 -12.32 32.29 -24.12
C PRO A 298 -10.89 31.98 -24.60
N HIS A 299 -10.11 33.00 -25.00
CA HIS A 299 -8.73 32.79 -25.43
C HIS A 299 -7.77 32.52 -24.27
N GLU A 300 -8.04 33.07 -23.09
CA GLU A 300 -7.25 32.85 -21.87
C GLU A 300 -7.58 31.49 -21.25
N ILE A 301 -8.86 31.11 -21.24
CA ILE A 301 -9.29 29.77 -20.84
C ILE A 301 -8.62 28.71 -21.73
N LEU A 302 -8.62 28.90 -23.05
CA LEU A 302 -8.00 27.96 -23.98
C LEU A 302 -6.49 27.84 -23.75
N ARG A 303 -5.78 28.97 -23.53
CA ARG A 303 -4.34 28.96 -23.24
C ARG A 303 -4.03 28.20 -21.96
N MET A 304 -4.77 28.46 -20.89
CA MET A 304 -4.59 27.77 -19.61
C MET A 304 -4.86 26.26 -19.72
N LEU A 305 -5.88 25.85 -20.47
CA LEU A 305 -6.16 24.44 -20.70
C LEU A 305 -5.07 23.75 -21.52
N ILE A 306 -4.47 24.45 -22.50
CA ILE A 306 -3.32 23.94 -23.26
C ILE A 306 -2.10 23.75 -22.34
N ASP A 307 -1.81 24.72 -21.47
CA ASP A 307 -0.70 24.63 -20.53
C ASP A 307 -0.89 23.45 -19.56
N LEU A 308 -2.11 23.27 -19.02
CA LEU A 308 -2.44 22.13 -18.15
C LEU A 308 -2.34 20.77 -18.85
N VAL A 309 -2.61 20.72 -20.16
CA VAL A 309 -2.43 19.49 -20.96
C VAL A 309 -0.95 19.22 -21.19
N ASN A 310 -0.17 20.26 -21.52
CA ASN A 310 1.29 20.14 -21.69
C ASN A 310 1.98 19.67 -20.41
N ASP A 311 1.64 20.24 -19.24
CA ASP A 311 2.20 19.83 -17.95
C ASP A 311 1.89 18.35 -17.63
N LYS A 312 0.70 17.87 -18.01
CA LYS A 312 0.32 16.46 -17.86
C LYS A 312 1.07 15.55 -18.84
N GLU A 313 1.28 15.99 -20.08
CA GLU A 313 2.10 15.27 -21.06
C GLU A 313 3.56 15.16 -20.60
N GLU A 314 4.12 16.22 -20.02
CA GLU A 314 5.47 16.22 -19.45
C GLU A 314 5.57 15.27 -18.24
N ALA A 315 4.60 15.31 -17.33
CA ALA A 315 4.53 14.37 -16.21
C ALA A 315 4.43 12.90 -16.67
N LEU A 316 3.65 12.63 -17.74
CA LEU A 316 3.56 11.30 -18.35
C LEU A 316 4.87 10.89 -19.04
N ALA A 317 5.58 11.82 -19.66
CA ALA A 317 6.90 11.56 -20.24
C ALA A 317 7.92 11.17 -19.15
N HIS A 318 7.92 11.87 -18.03
CA HIS A 318 8.72 11.51 -16.85
C HIS A 318 8.34 10.11 -16.31
N GLN A 319 7.04 9.82 -16.19
CA GLN A 319 6.56 8.50 -15.79
C GLN A 319 7.06 7.39 -16.72
N ARG A 320 6.97 7.58 -18.05
CA ARG A 320 7.48 6.62 -19.05
C ARG A 320 9.00 6.42 -18.95
N LYS A 321 9.76 7.50 -18.75
CA LYS A 321 11.22 7.44 -18.58
C LYS A 321 11.60 6.62 -17.35
N VAL A 322 10.90 6.82 -16.23
CA VAL A 322 11.11 6.05 -15.00
C VAL A 322 10.77 4.57 -15.21
N SER A 323 9.61 4.27 -15.83
CA SER A 323 9.25 2.88 -16.17
C SER A 323 10.29 2.20 -17.06
N TYR A 324 10.84 2.91 -18.06
CA TYR A 324 11.90 2.39 -18.92
C TYR A 324 13.22 2.13 -18.16
N MET A 325 13.61 3.04 -17.25
CA MET A 325 14.78 2.85 -16.40
C MET A 325 14.62 1.63 -15.47
N LEU A 326 13.43 1.45 -14.90
CA LEU A 326 13.10 0.30 -14.05
C LEU A 326 13.14 -1.01 -14.85
N ALA A 327 12.61 -1.04 -16.07
CA ALA A 327 12.64 -2.21 -16.93
C ALA A 327 14.08 -2.63 -17.29
N ARG A 328 14.93 -1.68 -17.70
CA ARG A 328 16.36 -1.98 -17.97
C ARG A 328 17.15 -2.43 -16.75
N ALA A 329 16.81 -1.93 -15.56
CA ALA A 329 17.43 -2.37 -14.33
C ALA A 329 17.04 -3.81 -13.95
N MET A 330 15.90 -4.31 -14.43
CA MET A 330 15.51 -5.72 -14.29
C MET A 330 16.22 -6.60 -15.33
N GLU A 331 16.33 -6.16 -16.59
CA GLU A 331 17.08 -6.87 -17.63
C GLU A 331 18.58 -7.01 -17.32
N ALA A 332 19.18 -6.05 -16.61
CA ALA A 332 20.58 -6.12 -16.18
C ALA A 332 20.82 -6.99 -14.93
N LYS A 333 19.76 -7.56 -14.34
CA LYS A 333 19.82 -8.47 -13.17
C LYS A 333 19.64 -9.95 -13.55
N GLU A 334 19.34 -10.26 -14.81
CA GLU A 334 19.44 -11.61 -15.41
C GLU A 334 20.84 -11.87 -15.98
#